data_AF-A0A2A4NQL2-F1
#
_entry.id   AF-A0A2A4NQL2-F1
#
_cell.length_a   1.000
_cell.length_b   1.000
_cell.length_c   1.000
_cell.angle_alpha   90.00
_cell.angle_beta   90.00
_cell.angle_gamma   90.00
#
_symmetry.space_group_name_H-M   'P 1'
#
loop_
_entity.id
_entity.type
_entity.pdbx_description
1 polymer ?
#
loop_
_entity_poly.entity_id
_entity_poly.type
_entity_poly.pdbx_seq_one_letter_code
_entity_poly.pdbx_strand_id
1 'polypeptide(L)'
;MSVRDKFESMEYGPAPESAAEALAWLVDQGDRFGHFIDGAFTAPGDGFDSRNPANGEVLATLSQASQADVDAAVGAARAAQGKWERIGGPGRARYLYAIARLLQKH
;
A
#
# COMPACT_ATOMS: atom_id res chain seq x y z
N MET A 1 -34.04 18.28 -1.61
CA MET A 1 -34.17 17.43 -0.42
C MET A 1 -34.26 18.30 0.81
N SER A 2 -35.31 18.14 1.60
CA SER A 2 -35.48 18.78 2.89
C SER A 2 -34.56 18.13 3.94
N VAL A 3 -34.30 18.81 5.06
CA VAL A 3 -33.56 18.22 6.20
C VAL A 3 -34.28 16.97 6.73
N ARG A 4 -35.61 16.98 6.73
CA ARG A 4 -36.44 15.85 7.17
C ARG A 4 -36.24 14.61 6.28
N ASP A 5 -36.15 14.79 4.97
CA ASP A 5 -35.96 13.69 4.02
C ASP A 5 -34.65 12.94 4.28
N LYS A 6 -33.58 13.68 4.62
CA LYS A 6 -32.27 13.10 4.98
C LYS A 6 -32.29 12.35 6.31
N PHE A 7 -33.06 12.82 7.29
CA PHE A 7 -33.23 12.13 8.57
C PHE A 7 -34.10 10.88 8.45
N GLU A 8 -35.06 10.86 7.52
CA GLU A 8 -35.92 9.69 7.27
C GLU A 8 -35.21 8.65 6.39
N SER A 9 -34.47 9.05 5.36
CA SER A 9 -33.71 8.11 4.51
C SER A 9 -32.42 7.62 5.15
N MET A 10 -31.87 8.39 6.09
CA MET A 10 -30.50 8.22 6.60
C MET A 10 -29.48 8.13 5.44
N GLU A 11 -29.76 8.77 4.30
CA GLU A 11 -28.83 8.79 3.17
C GLU A 11 -27.53 9.46 3.61
N TYR A 12 -26.48 8.65 3.70
CA TYR A 12 -25.14 9.12 3.92
C TYR A 12 -24.78 10.04 2.75
N GLY A 13 -24.33 11.27 3.04
CA GLY A 13 -23.69 12.10 2.01
C GLY A 13 -22.47 11.37 1.45
N PRO A 14 -21.94 11.73 0.27
CA PRO A 14 -20.71 11.11 -0.22
C PRO A 14 -19.62 11.26 0.84
N ALA A 15 -19.21 10.13 1.43
CA ALA A 15 -18.11 10.11 2.36
C ALA A 15 -16.86 10.52 1.58
N PRO A 16 -16.11 11.56 1.99
CA PRO A 16 -14.78 11.78 1.43
C PRO A 16 -13.87 10.56 1.63
N GLU A 17 -14.17 9.67 2.58
CA GLU A 17 -13.49 8.40 2.83
C GLU A 17 -14.00 7.22 1.97
N SER A 18 -14.34 7.45 0.70
CA SER A 18 -14.76 6.35 -0.19
C SER A 18 -13.61 5.36 -0.46
N ALA A 19 -13.83 4.09 -0.17
CA ALA A 19 -12.88 3.03 -0.52
C ALA A 19 -12.78 2.77 -2.04
N ALA A 20 -13.66 3.37 -2.85
CA ALA A 20 -13.76 3.10 -4.28
C ALA A 20 -12.44 3.36 -5.03
N GLU A 21 -11.71 4.43 -4.71
CA GLU A 21 -10.42 4.73 -5.35
C GLU A 21 -9.35 3.70 -4.98
N ALA A 22 -9.30 3.29 -3.72
CA ALA A 22 -8.36 2.27 -3.26
C ALA A 22 -8.68 0.90 -3.90
N LEU A 23 -9.96 0.54 -3.98
CA LEU A 23 -10.41 -0.69 -4.64
C LEU A 23 -10.10 -0.68 -6.14
N ALA A 24 -10.35 0.44 -6.83
CA ALA A 24 -9.99 0.60 -8.24
C ALA A 24 -8.47 0.48 -8.44
N TRP A 25 -7.68 1.09 -7.56
CA TRP A 25 -6.23 0.96 -7.62
C TRP A 25 -5.75 -0.48 -7.48
N LEU A 26 -6.34 -1.27 -6.56
CA LEU A 26 -6.00 -2.69 -6.41
C LEU A 26 -6.25 -3.48 -7.70
N VAL A 27 -7.38 -3.22 -8.37
CA VAL A 27 -7.72 -3.83 -9.66
C VAL A 27 -6.76 -3.39 -10.76
N ASP A 28 -6.46 -2.10 -10.85
CA ASP A 28 -5.54 -1.53 -11.85
C ASP A 28 -4.12 -2.08 -11.72
N GLN A 29 -3.71 -2.46 -10.50
CA GLN A 29 -2.42 -3.13 -10.24
C GLN A 29 -2.47 -4.65 -10.40
N GLY A 30 -3.62 -5.21 -10.76
CA GLY A 30 -3.80 -6.63 -11.08
C GLY A 30 -3.99 -7.54 -9.88
N ASP A 31 -4.46 -7.01 -8.75
CA ASP A 31 -4.91 -7.68 -7.51
C ASP A 31 -3.98 -8.74 -6.87
N ARG A 32 -2.79 -8.94 -7.43
CA ARG A 32 -1.74 -9.85 -6.96
C ARG A 32 -0.43 -9.13 -6.80
N PHE A 33 0.18 -9.24 -5.63
CA PHE A 33 1.39 -8.49 -5.29
C PHE A 33 2.54 -9.41 -4.89
N GLY A 34 3.70 -9.16 -5.51
CA GLY A 34 5.00 -9.64 -5.05
C GLY A 34 5.58 -8.77 -3.94
N HIS A 35 6.79 -9.09 -3.51
CA HIS A 35 7.55 -8.28 -2.55
C HIS A 35 8.16 -7.05 -3.24
N PHE A 36 8.46 -6.00 -2.48
CA PHE A 36 9.25 -4.87 -2.99
C PHE A 36 10.70 -5.03 -2.55
N ILE A 37 11.58 -5.48 -3.45
CA ILE A 37 12.98 -5.81 -3.18
C ILE A 37 13.86 -5.08 -4.19
N ASP A 38 14.94 -4.46 -3.71
CA ASP A 38 15.92 -3.72 -4.52
C ASP A 38 15.30 -2.67 -5.47
N GLY A 39 14.24 -2.00 -4.99
CA GLY A 39 13.59 -0.91 -5.73
C GLY A 39 12.53 -1.34 -6.76
N ALA A 40 12.17 -2.63 -6.82
CA ALA A 40 11.14 -3.13 -7.72
C ALA A 40 10.22 -4.15 -7.03
N PHE A 41 8.99 -4.28 -7.55
CA PHE A 41 8.12 -5.39 -7.19
C PHE A 41 8.60 -6.68 -7.86
N THR A 42 8.67 -7.78 -7.10
CA THR A 42 8.89 -9.12 -7.65
C THR A 42 7.63 -9.59 -8.37
N ALA A 43 7.76 -10.59 -9.23
CA ALA A 43 6.60 -11.28 -9.79
C ALA A 43 5.75 -11.88 -8.63
N PRO A 44 4.41 -11.77 -8.69
CA PRO A 44 3.55 -12.43 -7.72
C PRO A 44 3.74 -13.95 -7.75
N GLY A 45 3.92 -14.56 -6.58
CA GLY A 45 4.07 -16.00 -6.40
C GLY A 45 2.88 -16.65 -5.68
N ASP A 46 3.14 -17.83 -5.11
CA ASP A 46 2.21 -18.49 -4.20
C ASP A 46 2.06 -17.68 -2.91
N GLY A 47 0.85 -17.67 -2.35
CA GLY A 47 0.49 -16.65 -1.37
C GLY A 47 -0.83 -16.91 -0.65
N PHE A 48 -1.34 -15.84 -0.03
CA PHE A 48 -2.60 -15.86 0.71
C PHE A 48 -3.45 -14.63 0.39
N ASP A 49 -4.76 -14.78 0.57
CA ASP A 49 -5.70 -13.69 0.34
C ASP A 49 -5.69 -12.72 1.54
N SER A 50 -5.51 -11.44 1.24
CA SER A 50 -5.93 -10.36 2.13
C SER A 50 -7.43 -10.14 1.93
N ARG A 51 -8.19 -10.17 3.02
CA ARG A 51 -9.66 -10.09 2.99
C ARG A 51 -10.15 -8.88 3.75
N ASN A 52 -11.21 -8.27 3.23
CA ASN A 52 -11.92 -7.20 3.91
C ASN A 52 -12.60 -7.77 5.18
N PRO A 53 -12.27 -7.27 6.38
CA PRO A 53 -12.80 -7.82 7.62
C PRO A 53 -14.30 -7.56 7.81
N ALA A 54 -14.89 -6.60 7.09
CA ALA A 54 -16.31 -6.25 7.24
C ALA A 54 -17.25 -7.20 6.49
N ASN A 55 -16.80 -7.81 5.38
CA ASN A 55 -17.65 -8.61 4.50
C ASN A 55 -16.99 -9.91 3.98
N GLY A 56 -15.70 -10.13 4.24
CA GLY A 56 -14.96 -11.34 3.86
C GLY A 56 -14.50 -11.38 2.39
N GLU A 57 -14.81 -10.35 1.60
CA GLU A 57 -14.37 -10.25 0.20
C GLU A 57 -12.84 -10.19 0.09
N VAL A 58 -12.29 -10.78 -0.97
CA VAL A 58 -10.85 -10.73 -1.24
C VAL A 58 -10.50 -9.34 -1.76
N LEU A 59 -9.51 -8.71 -1.13
CA LEU A 59 -8.95 -7.42 -1.57
C LEU A 59 -7.79 -7.62 -2.53
N ALA A 60 -6.90 -8.56 -2.22
CA ALA A 60 -5.74 -8.90 -3.03
C ALA A 60 -5.14 -10.24 -2.60
N THR A 61 -4.36 -10.88 -3.47
CA THR A 61 -3.50 -12.02 -3.10
C THR A 61 -2.06 -11.53 -2.92
N LEU A 62 -1.47 -11.84 -1.77
CA LEU A 62 -0.10 -11.42 -1.42
C LEU A 62 0.83 -12.63 -1.43
N SER A 63 2.00 -12.48 -2.05
CA SER A 63 3.03 -13.54 -2.08
C SER A 63 3.51 -13.88 -0.66
N GLN A 64 3.56 -15.17 -0.35
CA GLN A 64 4.13 -15.67 0.90
C GLN A 64 5.65 -15.74 0.73
N ALA A 65 6.39 -14.99 1.56
CA ALA A 65 7.85 -14.94 1.45
C ALA A 65 8.49 -16.31 1.67
N SER A 66 9.34 -16.72 0.74
CA SER A 66 10.26 -17.85 0.89
C SER A 66 11.56 -17.39 1.57
N GLN A 67 12.38 -18.36 1.98
CA GLN A 67 13.73 -18.05 2.49
C GLN A 67 14.56 -17.28 1.45
N ALA A 68 14.42 -17.61 0.16
CA ALA A 68 15.15 -16.94 -0.90
C ALA A 68 14.75 -15.47 -1.06
N ASP A 69 13.46 -15.15 -0.90
CA ASP A 69 12.98 -13.77 -0.93
C ASP A 69 13.55 -12.96 0.24
N VAL A 70 13.59 -13.56 1.43
CA VAL A 70 14.17 -12.93 2.62
C VAL A 70 15.67 -12.71 2.44
N ASP A 71 16.40 -13.69 1.92
CA ASP A 71 17.83 -13.59 1.66
C ASP A 71 18.13 -12.50 0.62
N ALA A 72 17.34 -12.41 -0.45
CA ALA A 72 17.43 -11.36 -1.45
C ALA A 72 17.15 -9.97 -0.86
N ALA A 73 16.09 -9.84 -0.04
CA ALA A 73 15.75 -8.59 0.64
C ALA A 73 16.85 -8.12 1.58
N VAL A 74 17.41 -9.03 2.39
CA VAL A 74 18.51 -8.74 3.31
C VAL A 74 19.79 -8.38 2.54
N GLY A 75 20.08 -9.10 1.45
CA GLY A 75 21.20 -8.79 0.56
C GLY A 75 21.13 -7.37 -0.01
N ALA A 76 19.97 -7.02 -0.58
CA ALA A 76 19.71 -5.68 -1.11
C ALA A 76 19.82 -4.59 -0.04
N ALA A 77 19.24 -4.83 1.15
CA ALA A 77 19.32 -3.89 2.27
C ALA A 77 20.77 -3.65 2.72
N ARG A 78 21.59 -4.71 2.82
CA ARG A 78 23.01 -4.59 3.16
C ARG A 78 23.80 -3.82 2.10
N ALA A 79 23.52 -4.06 0.82
CA ALA A 79 24.17 -3.35 -0.27
C ALA A 79 23.83 -1.85 -0.27
N ALA A 80 22.59 -1.49 0.05
CA ALA A 80 22.11 -0.11 0.10
C ALA A 80 22.59 0.66 1.35
N GLN A 81 22.73 -0.03 2.50
CA GLN A 81 22.93 0.58 3.81
C GLN A 81 24.06 1.61 3.84
N GLY A 82 25.24 1.29 3.33
CA GLY A 82 26.40 2.18 3.43
C GLY A 82 26.24 3.46 2.62
N LYS A 83 25.59 3.41 1.45
CA LYS A 83 25.28 4.62 0.66
C LYS A 83 24.19 5.44 1.35
N TRP A 84 23.15 4.78 1.85
CA TRP A 84 22.03 5.42 2.54
C TRP A 84 22.48 6.16 3.82
N GLU A 85 23.36 5.56 4.61
CA GLU A 85 23.91 6.17 5.81
C GLU A 85 24.71 7.44 5.49
N ARG A 86 25.57 7.39 4.47
CA ARG A 86 26.44 8.51 4.07
C ARG A 86 25.68 9.75 3.59
N ILE A 87 24.41 9.63 3.23
CA ILE A 87 23.54 10.77 2.88
C ILE A 87 23.36 11.73 4.08
N GLY A 88 23.49 11.23 5.32
CA GLY A 88 23.36 12.02 6.53
C GLY A 88 21.92 12.43 6.88
N GLY A 89 21.73 13.01 8.07
CA GLY A 89 20.40 13.39 8.58
C GLY A 89 19.61 14.31 7.63
N PRO A 90 20.16 15.47 7.22
CA PRO A 90 19.46 16.40 6.34
C PRO A 90 19.09 15.80 4.98
N GLY A 91 19.97 14.98 4.39
CA GLY A 91 19.69 14.33 3.11
C GLY A 91 18.57 13.30 3.24
N ARG A 92 18.57 12.47 4.29
CA ARG A 92 17.49 11.50 4.56
C ARG A 92 16.16 12.18 4.86
N ALA A 93 16.17 13.33 5.55
CA ALA A 93 14.96 14.10 5.84
C ALA A 93 14.22 14.50 4.55
N ARG A 94 14.92 14.82 3.46
CA ARG A 94 14.28 15.17 2.17
C ARG A 94 13.41 14.03 1.62
N TYR A 95 13.87 12.78 1.74
CA TYR A 95 13.10 11.62 1.32
C TYR A 95 11.86 11.41 2.20
N LEU A 96 12.01 11.54 3.52
CA LEU A 96 10.88 11.43 4.46
C LEU A 96 9.82 12.52 4.21
N TYR A 97 10.26 13.76 3.96
CA TYR A 97 9.35 14.85 3.58
C TYR A 97 8.63 14.58 2.26
N ALA A 98 9.34 14.03 1.26
CA ALA A 98 8.72 13.66 -0.01
C ALA A 98 7.65 12.58 0.19
N ILE A 99 7.93 11.54 0.99
CA ILE A 99 6.96 10.49 1.33
C ILE A 99 5.74 11.09 2.04
N ALA A 100 5.95 11.93 3.07
CA ALA A 100 4.85 12.55 3.80
C ALA A 100 3.98 13.43 2.88
N ARG A 101 4.58 14.17 1.96
CA ARG A 101 3.84 15.01 1.02
C ARG A 101 3.04 14.20 0.01
N LEU A 102 3.57 13.06 -0.44
CA LEU A 102 2.84 12.13 -1.29
C LEU A 102 1.65 11.53 -0.53
N LEU A 103 1.85 11.13 0.73
CA LEU A 103 0.78 10.60 1.56
C LEU A 103 -0.30 11.65 1.88
N GLN A 104 0.03 12.92 2.06
CA GLN A 104 -0.98 13.97 2.31
C GLN A 104 -1.79 14.36 1.07
N LYS A 105 -1.26 14.07 -0.12
CA LYS A 105 -1.90 14.40 -1.39
C LYS A 105 -3.02 13.40 -1.74
N HIS A 106 -2.89 12.17 -1.25
CA HIS A 106 -3.74 11.02 -1.57
C HIS A 106 -4.48 10.56 -0.31
#